data_AF-A0A7Y2UND2-F1
#
_entry.id   AF-A0A7Y2UND2-F1
#
_cell.length_a   1.000
_cell.length_b   1.000
_cell.length_c   1.000
_cell.angle_alpha   90.00
_cell.angle_beta   90.00
_cell.angle_gamma   90.00
#
_symmetry.space_group_name_H-M   'P 1'
#
loop_
_entity.id
_entity.type
_entity.pdbx_description
1 polymer ?
#
loop_
_entity_poly.entity_id
_entity_poly.type
_entity_poly.pdbx_seq_one_letter_code
_entity_poly.pdbx_strand_id
1 'polypeptide(L)'
;LKPKEPAIITEIDGRVSIGKELKGKRRVIVTPEYGEPQEYLVPKSKHIIVHEGDYVQAGERLMEGTIVPNDILGVLGVKELAKFLVNEIQEVYRLQGVKINDKHIEVIVRQMLRRVMITASGDSKFMIGEQVEWWVFEDERDRLMAERSEFMADGGTFAEAPKPPAAEPLLLGVTKASLSTESFISAASFQETTKVLTNAAMAGKLDELKGLKENVIMGRLISAGTGISEDMAE
;
A
#
# COMPACT_ATOMS: atom_id res chain seq x y z
N LEU A 1 10.46 -4.77 -4.35
CA LEU A 1 11.20 -4.72 -5.62
C LEU A 1 11.90 -3.37 -5.69
N LYS A 2 13.18 -3.28 -5.33
CA LYS A 2 13.95 -2.06 -5.58
C LYS A 2 14.59 -2.20 -6.96
N PRO A 3 14.32 -1.30 -7.92
CA PRO A 3 14.97 -1.35 -9.23
C PRO A 3 16.48 -1.16 -9.06
N LYS A 4 17.26 -1.67 -10.03
CA LYS A 4 18.73 -1.51 -10.03
C LYS A 4 19.12 -0.03 -10.04
N GLU A 5 18.30 0.81 -10.66
CA GLU A 5 18.51 2.24 -10.80
C GLU A 5 17.23 2.99 -10.44
N PRO A 6 17.00 3.29 -9.15
CA PRO A 6 15.82 4.02 -8.72
C PRO A 6 15.95 5.49 -9.12
N ALA A 7 14.87 6.08 -9.65
CA ALA A 7 14.74 7.54 -9.73
C ALA A 7 14.39 8.11 -8.36
N ILE A 8 14.79 9.35 -8.10
CA ILE A 8 14.35 10.12 -6.93
C ILE A 8 13.16 10.98 -7.37
N ILE A 9 12.07 10.90 -6.62
CA ILE A 9 10.90 11.76 -6.78
C ILE A 9 10.91 12.85 -5.70
N THR A 10 10.29 14.00 -5.97
CA THR A 10 10.07 15.02 -4.95
C THR A 10 8.85 14.68 -4.09
N GLU A 11 8.94 14.91 -2.79
CA GLU A 11 7.84 14.74 -1.83
C GLU A 11 6.93 15.98 -1.77
N ILE A 12 7.44 17.12 -2.23
CA ILE A 12 6.77 18.42 -2.15
C ILE A 12 6.71 19.12 -3.51
N ASP A 13 5.70 19.97 -3.66
CA ASP A 13 5.60 20.92 -4.77
C ASP A 13 6.57 22.09 -4.53
N GLY A 14 7.20 22.61 -5.59
CA GLY A 14 8.02 23.81 -5.44
C GLY A 14 8.96 24.11 -6.59
N ARG A 15 9.76 25.16 -6.41
CA ARG A 15 10.80 25.56 -7.38
C ARG A 15 12.11 24.85 -7.09
N VAL A 16 12.74 24.35 -8.14
CA VAL A 16 14.02 23.65 -8.08
C VAL A 16 15.18 24.65 -8.06
N SER A 17 16.14 24.42 -7.16
CA SER A 17 17.45 25.08 -7.16
C SER A 17 18.56 24.03 -7.03
N ILE A 18 19.68 24.25 -7.72
CA ILE A 18 20.79 23.29 -7.74
C ILE A 18 21.88 23.77 -6.79
N GLY A 19 22.03 23.06 -5.68
CA GLY A 19 23.01 23.38 -4.65
C GLY A 19 24.44 22.92 -4.99
N LYS A 20 25.40 23.37 -4.18
CA LYS A 20 26.80 22.90 -4.26
C LYS A 20 26.88 21.39 -4.02
N GLU A 21 27.83 20.76 -4.69
CA GLU A 21 28.10 19.34 -4.54
C GLU A 21 28.53 18.98 -3.12
N LEU A 22 28.00 17.86 -2.61
CA LEU A 22 28.33 17.34 -1.30
C LEU A 22 28.70 15.86 -1.43
N LYS A 23 29.92 15.49 -1.00
CA LYS A 23 30.41 14.11 -0.97
C LYS A 23 30.21 13.34 -2.29
N GLY A 24 30.47 13.97 -3.44
CA GLY A 24 30.32 13.33 -4.77
C GLY A 24 28.89 13.27 -5.31
N LYS A 25 27.92 13.90 -4.64
CA LYS A 25 26.51 13.98 -5.03
C LYS A 25 26.11 15.43 -5.27
N ARG A 26 25.29 15.66 -6.31
CA ARG A 26 24.67 16.95 -6.60
C ARG A 26 23.46 17.13 -5.68
N ARG A 27 23.28 18.33 -5.15
CA ARG A 27 22.12 18.70 -4.32
C ARG A 27 21.07 19.34 -5.21
N VAL A 28 19.87 18.77 -5.20
CA VAL A 28 18.66 19.35 -5.79
C VAL A 28 17.78 19.78 -4.64
N ILE A 29 17.48 21.07 -4.53
CA ILE A 29 16.70 21.63 -3.42
C ILE A 29 15.38 22.11 -4.01
N VAL A 30 14.28 21.55 -3.52
CA VAL A 30 12.92 21.96 -3.90
C VAL A 30 12.41 22.90 -2.82
N THR A 31 12.08 24.13 -3.20
CA THR A 31 11.57 25.15 -2.28
C THR A 31 10.07 25.36 -2.52
N PRO A 32 9.20 25.02 -1.56
CA PRO A 32 7.76 25.24 -1.70
C PRO A 32 7.43 26.73 -1.55
N GLU A 33 6.23 27.15 -1.96
CA GLU A 33 5.76 28.53 -1.71
C GLU A 33 5.58 28.80 -0.20
N TYR A 34 5.19 27.78 0.55
CA TYR A 34 5.01 27.81 2.00
C TYR A 34 5.67 26.58 2.62
N GLY A 35 6.52 26.78 3.63
CA GLY A 35 7.16 25.69 4.38
C GLY A 35 8.68 25.66 4.24
N GLU A 36 9.27 24.52 4.61
CA GLU A 36 10.71 24.32 4.59
C GLU A 36 11.18 23.73 3.25
N PRO A 37 12.34 24.17 2.71
CA PRO A 37 12.93 23.56 1.53
C PRO A 37 13.35 22.12 1.80
N GLN A 38 13.14 21.24 0.82
CA GLN A 38 13.53 19.84 0.91
C GLN A 38 14.70 19.53 -0.02
N GLU A 39 15.69 18.79 0.51
CA GLU A 39 16.93 18.51 -0.20
C GLU A 39 17.03 17.06 -0.65
N TYR A 40 17.37 16.89 -1.92
CA TYR A 40 17.55 15.59 -2.57
C TYR A 40 18.99 15.45 -3.07
N LEU A 41 19.61 14.31 -2.77
CA LEU A 41 21.01 14.02 -3.13
C LEU A 41 21.07 13.10 -4.36
N VAL A 42 21.38 13.68 -5.51
CA VAL A 42 21.49 12.96 -6.78
C VAL A 42 22.95 12.53 -7.04
N PRO A 43 23.23 11.23 -7.26
CA PRO A 43 24.57 10.78 -7.65
C PRO A 43 25.06 11.46 -8.93
N LYS A 44 26.34 11.85 -8.98
CA LYS A 44 26.94 12.47 -10.17
C LYS A 44 26.86 11.62 -11.44
N SER A 45 26.85 10.30 -11.29
CA SER A 45 26.74 9.35 -12.40
C SER A 45 25.39 9.39 -13.12
N LYS A 46 24.36 10.00 -12.51
CA LYS A 46 22.99 10.05 -13.04
C LYS A 46 22.64 11.44 -13.53
N HIS A 47 21.95 11.52 -14.66
CA HIS A 47 21.50 12.78 -15.24
C HIS A 47 20.29 13.34 -14.48
N ILE A 48 20.30 14.64 -14.20
CA ILE A 48 19.18 15.36 -13.56
C ILE A 48 18.26 15.83 -14.69
N ILE A 49 16.97 15.53 -14.59
CA ILE A 49 15.99 15.86 -15.65
C ILE A 49 15.52 17.32 -15.52
N VAL A 50 15.48 17.83 -14.30
CA VAL A 50 14.98 19.16 -13.95
C VAL A 50 16.06 20.24 -14.05
N HIS A 51 15.68 21.45 -14.45
CA HIS A 51 16.55 22.61 -14.53
C HIS A 51 16.37 23.54 -13.33
N GLU A 52 17.36 24.41 -13.11
CA GLU A 52 17.27 25.43 -12.08
C GLU A 52 16.18 26.46 -12.44
N GLY A 53 15.25 26.66 -11.50
CA GLY A 53 14.08 27.53 -11.68
C GLY A 53 12.81 26.81 -12.14
N ASP A 54 12.87 25.53 -12.51
CA ASP A 54 11.69 24.74 -12.88
C ASP A 54 10.75 24.57 -11.68
N TYR A 55 9.44 24.56 -11.94
CA TYR A 55 8.42 24.22 -10.95
C TYR A 55 8.08 22.74 -11.09
N VAL A 56 8.25 21.98 -10.01
CA VAL A 56 7.96 20.54 -9.96
C VAL A 56 6.80 20.27 -9.02
N GLN A 57 6.03 19.23 -9.35
CA GLN A 57 4.97 18.72 -8.48
C GLN A 57 5.45 17.53 -7.65
N ALA A 58 4.85 17.31 -6.48
CA ALA A 58 5.02 16.13 -5.67
C ALA A 58 4.86 14.88 -6.55
N GLY A 59 5.75 13.91 -6.37
CA GLY A 59 5.84 12.70 -7.17
C GLY A 59 6.61 12.83 -8.49
N GLU A 60 7.01 14.03 -8.91
CA GLU A 60 7.77 14.24 -10.14
C GLU A 60 9.23 13.79 -10.00
N ARG A 61 9.79 13.23 -11.07
CA ARG A 61 11.15 12.70 -11.10
C ARG A 61 12.18 13.82 -11.22
N LEU A 62 13.14 13.84 -10.31
CA LEU A 62 14.26 14.79 -10.35
C LEU A 62 15.44 14.26 -11.20
N MET A 63 15.54 12.94 -11.40
CA MET A 63 16.63 12.31 -12.13
C MET A 63 16.17 11.11 -12.96
N GLU A 64 17.01 10.71 -13.93
CA GLU A 64 16.79 9.50 -14.71
C GLU A 64 16.80 8.24 -13.85
N GLY A 65 15.88 7.33 -14.15
CA GLY A 65 15.74 6.05 -13.48
C GLY A 65 14.30 5.56 -13.47
N THR A 66 14.10 4.38 -12.89
CA THR A 66 12.77 3.80 -12.70
C THR A 66 12.19 4.28 -11.37
N ILE A 67 10.95 4.75 -11.39
CA ILE A 67 10.27 5.17 -10.16
C ILE A 67 10.05 3.95 -9.27
N VAL A 68 10.30 4.10 -7.96
CA VAL A 68 10.03 3.05 -7.00
C VAL A 68 8.56 3.16 -6.57
N PRO A 69 7.74 2.09 -6.71
CA PRO A 69 6.33 2.12 -6.32
C PRO A 69 6.08 2.51 -4.86
N ASN A 70 6.98 2.14 -3.94
CA ASN A 70 6.85 2.50 -2.53
C ASN A 70 7.02 4.00 -2.29
N ASP A 71 7.81 4.69 -3.11
CA ASP A 71 8.01 6.13 -2.97
C ASP A 71 6.73 6.85 -3.43
N ILE A 72 6.10 6.38 -4.51
CA ILE A 72 4.78 6.89 -4.95
C ILE A 72 3.72 6.69 -3.85
N LEU A 73 3.74 5.54 -3.17
CA LEU A 73 2.78 5.25 -2.10
C LEU A 73 2.87 6.24 -0.96
N GLY A 74 4.09 6.59 -0.54
CA GLY A 74 4.33 7.53 0.55
C GLY A 74 3.98 8.98 0.18
N VAL A 75 4.26 9.38 -1.06
CA VAL A 75 4.09 10.77 -1.50
C VAL A 75 2.69 11.05 -2.04
N LEU A 76 2.21 10.24 -2.99
CA LEU A 76 0.96 10.48 -3.73
C LEU A 76 -0.21 9.61 -3.23
N GLY A 77 0.07 8.61 -2.41
CA GLY A 77 -0.93 7.71 -1.85
C GLY A 77 -1.38 6.58 -2.77
N VAL A 78 -2.36 5.82 -2.29
CA VAL A 78 -2.83 4.55 -2.88
C VAL A 78 -3.41 4.73 -4.28
N LYS A 79 -4.17 5.81 -4.51
CA LYS A 79 -4.89 6.04 -5.77
C LYS A 79 -3.93 6.30 -6.92
N GLU A 80 -2.93 7.16 -6.70
CA GLU A 80 -1.94 7.48 -7.73
C GLU A 80 -0.99 6.31 -7.97
N LEU A 81 -0.61 5.56 -6.92
CA LEU A 81 0.12 4.32 -7.10
C LEU A 81 -0.66 3.30 -7.94
N ALA A 82 -1.97 3.14 -7.68
CA ALA A 82 -2.78 2.20 -8.45
C ALA A 82 -2.83 2.56 -9.93
N LYS A 83 -3.04 3.85 -10.26
CA LYS A 83 -3.00 4.36 -11.63
C LYS A 83 -1.63 4.13 -12.28
N PHE A 84 -0.55 4.43 -11.55
CA PHE A 84 0.81 4.22 -12.02
C PHE A 84 1.04 2.76 -12.40
N LEU A 85 0.69 1.81 -11.52
CA LEU A 85 0.84 0.38 -11.78
C LEU A 85 0.02 -0.09 -12.98
N VAL A 86 -1.23 0.37 -13.10
CA VAL A 86 -2.09 0.03 -14.24
C VAL A 86 -1.48 0.52 -15.54
N ASN A 87 -1.05 1.79 -15.59
CA ASN A 87 -0.46 2.38 -16.80
C ASN A 87 0.84 1.68 -17.22
N GLU A 88 1.77 1.46 -16.29
CA GLU A 88 3.05 0.80 -16.59
C GLU A 88 2.84 -0.63 -17.14
N ILE A 89 1.95 -1.41 -16.53
CA ILE A 89 1.63 -2.76 -17.00
C ILE A 89 0.96 -2.68 -18.39
N GLN A 90 0.02 -1.75 -18.56
CA GLN A 90 -0.72 -1.57 -19.80
C GLN A 90 0.17 -1.15 -20.97
N GLU A 91 1.18 -0.30 -20.73
CA GLU A 91 2.16 0.10 -21.75
C GLU A 91 2.94 -1.09 -22.31
N VAL A 92 3.34 -2.04 -21.46
CA VAL A 92 4.03 -3.27 -21.91
C VAL A 92 3.12 -4.10 -22.81
N TYR A 93 1.86 -4.29 -22.43
CA TYR A 93 0.90 -5.04 -23.27
C TYR A 93 0.61 -4.34 -24.59
N ARG A 94 0.45 -3.00 -24.58
CA ARG A 94 0.26 -2.19 -25.78
C ARG A 94 1.46 -2.31 -26.72
N LEU A 95 2.69 -2.28 -26.18
CA LEU A 95 3.92 -2.44 -26.96
C LEU A 95 4.01 -3.82 -27.63
N GLN A 96 3.46 -4.85 -27.00
CA GLN A 96 3.35 -6.20 -27.57
C GLN A 96 2.13 -6.38 -28.50
N GLY A 97 1.33 -5.33 -28.71
CA GLY A 97 0.12 -5.37 -29.55
C GLY A 97 -1.04 -6.13 -28.93
N VAL A 98 -0.98 -6.46 -27.63
CA VAL A 98 -2.03 -7.20 -26.92
C VAL A 98 -3.00 -6.21 -26.26
N LYS A 99 -4.29 -6.36 -26.56
CA LYS A 99 -5.36 -5.56 -25.95
C LYS A 99 -5.88 -6.26 -24.70
N ILE A 100 -5.71 -5.64 -23.54
CA ILE A 100 -6.30 -6.07 -22.26
C ILE A 100 -7.08 -4.91 -21.65
N ASN A 101 -8.22 -5.20 -21.03
CA ASN A 101 -9.01 -4.20 -20.33
C ASN A 101 -8.37 -3.87 -18.97
N ASP A 102 -8.24 -2.58 -18.67
CA ASP A 102 -7.63 -2.06 -17.46
C ASP A 102 -8.27 -2.65 -16.18
N LYS A 103 -9.57 -2.98 -16.21
CA LYS A 103 -10.29 -3.62 -15.09
C LYS A 103 -9.61 -4.90 -14.57
N HIS A 104 -9.00 -5.69 -15.45
CA HIS A 104 -8.30 -6.91 -15.03
C HIS A 104 -7.05 -6.59 -14.20
N ILE A 105 -6.32 -5.55 -14.60
CA ILE A 105 -5.12 -5.09 -13.91
C ILE A 105 -5.51 -4.42 -12.59
N GLU A 106 -6.56 -3.58 -12.59
CA GLU A 106 -7.09 -2.94 -11.38
C GLU A 106 -7.46 -3.94 -10.30
N VAL A 107 -8.13 -5.05 -10.68
CA VAL A 107 -8.49 -6.11 -9.72
C VAL A 107 -7.24 -6.73 -9.08
N ILE A 108 -6.16 -6.93 -9.85
CA ILE A 108 -4.90 -7.46 -9.32
C ILE A 108 -4.22 -6.44 -8.40
N VAL A 109 -4.13 -5.18 -8.84
CA VAL A 109 -3.52 -4.10 -8.07
C VAL A 109 -4.27 -3.86 -6.75
N ARG A 110 -5.60 -3.99 -6.75
CA ARG A 110 -6.43 -3.97 -5.54
C ARG A 110 -6.01 -5.06 -4.54
N GLN A 111 -5.67 -6.27 -5.00
CA GLN A 111 -5.18 -7.33 -4.12
C GLN A 111 -3.77 -7.04 -3.58
N MET A 112 -2.94 -6.31 -4.32
CA MET A 112 -1.60 -5.91 -3.89
C MET A 112 -1.61 -4.81 -2.82
N LEU A 113 -2.68 -3.99 -2.76
CA LEU A 113 -2.88 -2.86 -1.84
C LEU A 113 -3.89 -3.16 -0.73
N ARG A 114 -4.20 -4.44 -0.52
CA ARG A 114 -5.25 -4.89 0.39
C ARG A 114 -4.93 -4.66 1.88
N ARG A 115 -3.66 -4.47 2.22
CA ARG A 115 -3.16 -4.45 3.60
C ARG A 115 -2.56 -3.11 4.00
N VAL A 116 -2.61 -2.83 5.29
CA VAL A 116 -1.97 -1.69 5.95
C VAL A 116 -1.05 -2.19 7.06
N MET A 117 -0.01 -1.42 7.36
CA MET A 117 0.92 -1.66 8.47
C MET A 117 0.62 -0.68 9.60
N ILE A 118 0.38 -1.20 10.80
CA ILE A 118 0.06 -0.37 11.96
C ILE A 118 1.29 0.41 12.41
N THR A 119 1.19 1.74 12.46
CA THR A 119 2.24 2.65 12.94
C THR A 119 2.00 3.08 14.37
N ALA A 120 0.73 3.22 14.78
CA ALA A 120 0.34 3.45 16.16
C ALA A 120 -0.87 2.59 16.52
N SER A 121 -0.79 1.87 17.62
CA SER A 121 -1.88 1.03 18.11
C SER A 121 -3.04 1.85 18.69
N GLY A 122 -2.76 3.04 19.25
CA GLY A 122 -3.75 3.76 20.04
C GLY A 122 -4.31 2.87 21.16
N ASP A 123 -5.62 2.96 21.38
CA ASP A 123 -6.37 2.10 22.30
C ASP A 123 -7.05 0.91 21.57
N SER A 124 -6.62 0.62 20.33
CA SER A 124 -7.13 -0.52 19.56
C SER A 124 -6.52 -1.85 19.98
N LYS A 125 -7.12 -2.94 19.48
CA LYS A 125 -6.58 -4.30 19.64
C LYS A 125 -5.31 -4.60 18.83
N PHE A 126 -4.84 -3.67 18.00
CA PHE A 126 -3.72 -3.91 17.08
C PHE A 126 -2.36 -3.72 17.74
N MET A 127 -1.36 -4.45 17.24
CA MET A 127 0.04 -4.26 17.60
C MET A 127 0.79 -3.41 16.57
N ILE A 128 1.75 -2.61 17.04
CA ILE A 128 2.62 -1.84 16.14
C ILE A 128 3.43 -2.79 15.25
N GLY A 129 3.46 -2.51 13.95
CA GLY A 129 4.09 -3.35 12.93
C GLY A 129 3.24 -4.53 12.46
N GLU A 130 2.05 -4.73 13.04
CA GLU A 130 1.10 -5.73 12.56
C GLU A 130 0.59 -5.36 11.16
N GLN A 131 0.34 -6.38 10.34
CA GLN A 131 -0.24 -6.23 9.00
C GLN A 131 -1.66 -6.75 8.99
N VAL A 132 -2.60 -5.82 8.85
CA VAL A 132 -4.04 -6.11 8.83
C VAL A 132 -4.63 -5.69 7.49
N GLU A 133 -5.77 -6.28 7.16
CA GLU A 133 -6.54 -5.89 5.99
C GLU A 133 -7.14 -4.48 6.19
N TRP A 134 -7.20 -3.69 5.11
CA TRP A 134 -7.54 -2.26 5.23
C TRP A 134 -8.94 -2.01 5.82
N TRP A 135 -9.94 -2.83 5.48
CA TRP A 135 -11.31 -2.67 6.02
C TRP A 135 -11.40 -3.05 7.50
N VAL A 136 -10.58 -4.00 7.98
CA VAL A 136 -10.55 -4.36 9.41
C VAL A 136 -9.94 -3.23 10.22
N PHE A 137 -8.91 -2.58 9.68
CA PHE A 137 -8.35 -1.37 10.27
C PHE A 137 -9.35 -0.22 10.27
N GLU A 138 -10.04 0.00 9.15
CA GLU A 138 -11.00 1.11 9.01
C GLU A 138 -12.19 0.94 9.97
N ASP A 139 -12.76 -0.26 10.07
CA ASP A 139 -13.86 -0.55 11.00
C ASP A 139 -13.47 -0.28 12.46
N GLU A 140 -12.30 -0.76 12.90
CA GLU A 140 -11.81 -0.53 14.26
C GLU A 140 -11.48 0.95 14.52
N ARG A 141 -10.89 1.63 13.52
CA ARG A 141 -10.57 3.05 13.59
C ARG A 141 -11.86 3.88 13.72
N ASP A 142 -12.86 3.59 12.90
CA ASP A 142 -14.11 4.34 12.85
C ASP A 142 -14.91 4.12 14.13
N ARG A 143 -14.89 2.90 14.69
CA ARG A 143 -15.42 2.62 16.03
C ARG A 143 -14.77 3.49 17.11
N LEU A 144 -13.44 3.50 17.20
CA LEU A 144 -12.72 4.29 18.22
C LEU A 144 -12.89 5.80 18.01
N MET A 145 -13.04 6.25 16.76
CA MET A 145 -13.36 7.64 16.45
C MET A 145 -14.76 8.02 16.95
N ALA A 146 -15.75 7.12 16.83
CA ALA A 146 -17.10 7.34 17.35
C ALA A 146 -17.08 7.43 18.88
N GLU A 147 -16.45 6.46 19.56
CA GLU A 147 -16.29 6.48 21.03
C GLU A 147 -15.58 7.76 21.51
N ARG A 148 -14.56 8.22 20.76
CA ARG A 148 -13.86 9.48 21.03
C ARG A 148 -14.79 10.69 20.89
N SER A 149 -15.61 10.73 19.84
CA SER A 149 -16.53 11.83 19.61
C SER A 149 -17.60 11.93 20.69
N GLU A 150 -18.13 10.79 21.15
CA GLU A 150 -19.08 10.72 22.26
C GLU A 150 -18.44 11.21 23.57
N PHE A 151 -17.23 10.73 23.89
CA PHE A 151 -16.50 11.17 25.08
C PHE A 151 -16.22 12.67 25.09
N MET A 152 -15.94 13.27 23.93
CA MET A 152 -15.74 14.71 23.81
C MET A 152 -17.05 15.51 23.96
N ALA A 153 -18.18 14.95 23.53
CA ALA A 153 -19.48 15.58 23.73
C ALA A 153 -19.89 15.63 25.22
N ASP A 154 -19.48 14.63 26.00
CA ASP A 154 -19.72 14.55 27.44
C ASP A 154 -18.79 15.45 28.30
N GLY A 155 -17.97 16.29 27.66
CA GLY A 155 -17.05 17.22 28.34
C GLY A 155 -15.71 16.59 28.74
N GLY A 156 -15.39 15.41 28.19
CA GLY A 156 -14.11 14.74 28.40
C GLY A 156 -12.91 15.51 27.83
N THR A 157 -11.72 15.29 28.39
CA THR A 157 -10.49 15.94 27.94
C THR A 157 -9.81 15.17 26.81
N PHE A 158 -9.08 15.86 25.92
CA PHE A 158 -8.33 15.24 24.81
C PHE A 158 -7.28 14.20 25.27
N ALA A 159 -6.81 14.30 26.51
CA ALA A 159 -5.79 13.40 27.06
C ALA A 159 -6.37 12.03 27.47
N GLU A 160 -7.63 12.01 27.90
CA GLU A 160 -8.36 10.81 28.36
C GLU A 160 -9.22 10.19 27.25
N ALA A 161 -9.44 10.93 26.16
CA ALA A 161 -10.22 10.45 25.03
C ALA A 161 -9.54 9.25 24.34
N PRO A 162 -10.32 8.25 23.90
CA PRO A 162 -9.78 7.09 23.22
C PRO A 162 -9.04 7.50 21.95
N LYS A 163 -7.88 6.86 21.75
CA LYS A 163 -6.95 7.15 20.66
C LYS A 163 -7.18 6.16 19.53
N PRO A 164 -7.60 6.61 18.35
CA PRO A 164 -7.73 5.74 17.19
C PRO A 164 -6.33 5.25 16.74
N PRO A 165 -6.25 4.05 16.15
CA PRO A 165 -5.02 3.54 15.59
C PRO A 165 -4.62 4.31 14.33
N ALA A 166 -3.32 4.36 14.05
CA ALA A 166 -2.77 4.88 12.80
C ALA A 166 -2.06 3.76 12.05
N ALA A 167 -2.17 3.79 10.71
CA ALA A 167 -1.56 2.81 9.85
C ALA A 167 -1.11 3.46 8.53
N GLU A 168 -0.11 2.86 7.91
CA GLU A 168 0.37 3.23 6.58
C GLU A 168 -0.01 2.16 5.57
N PRO A 169 -0.44 2.53 4.34
CA PRO A 169 -0.70 1.58 3.29
C PRO A 169 0.53 0.72 2.96
N LEU A 170 0.31 -0.57 2.69
CA LEU A 170 1.40 -1.50 2.39
C LEU A 170 1.22 -2.13 1.01
N LEU A 171 2.15 -1.83 0.10
CA LEU A 171 2.23 -2.50 -1.20
C LEU A 171 2.89 -3.88 -1.05
N LEU A 172 2.15 -4.94 -1.35
CA LEU A 172 2.63 -6.32 -1.37
C LEU A 172 2.73 -6.84 -2.81
N GLY A 173 3.81 -7.58 -3.11
CA GLY A 173 3.90 -8.33 -4.36
C GLY A 173 2.85 -9.45 -4.41
N VAL A 174 2.40 -9.83 -5.62
CA VAL A 174 1.32 -10.81 -5.84
C VAL A 174 1.51 -12.13 -5.06
N THR A 175 2.73 -12.66 -5.00
CA THR A 175 3.06 -13.89 -4.25
C THR A 175 2.85 -13.70 -2.76
N LYS A 176 3.33 -12.58 -2.20
CA LYS A 176 3.22 -12.28 -0.76
C LYS A 176 1.78 -11.94 -0.37
N ALA A 177 1.06 -11.21 -1.21
CA ALA A 177 -0.37 -10.94 -1.03
C ALA A 177 -1.17 -12.25 -1.02
N SER A 178 -0.85 -13.21 -1.90
CA SER A 178 -1.54 -14.50 -1.97
C SER A 178 -1.28 -15.41 -0.76
N LEU A 179 -0.07 -15.37 -0.20
CA LEU A 179 0.29 -16.12 1.02
C LEU A 179 -0.30 -15.51 2.30
N SER A 180 -0.67 -14.24 2.26
CA SER A 180 -1.20 -13.50 3.41
C SER A 180 -2.73 -13.56 3.47
N THR A 181 -3.37 -14.53 2.81
CA THR A 181 -4.83 -14.73 2.93
C THR A 181 -5.21 -15.22 4.33
N GLU A 182 -6.46 -14.99 4.73
CA GLU A 182 -6.97 -15.39 6.06
C GLU A 182 -7.07 -16.91 6.20
N SER A 183 -7.50 -17.59 5.13
CA SER A 183 -7.58 -19.05 5.10
C SER A 183 -6.19 -19.68 5.03
N PHE A 184 -5.83 -20.41 6.09
CA PHE A 184 -4.60 -21.17 6.10
C PHE A 184 -4.68 -22.37 5.14
N ILE A 185 -5.87 -22.91 4.84
CA ILE A 185 -6.06 -24.00 3.88
C ILE A 185 -5.72 -23.51 2.47
N SER A 186 -6.27 -22.36 2.07
CA SER A 186 -5.98 -21.72 0.78
C SER A 186 -4.52 -21.25 0.68
N ALA A 187 -3.93 -20.74 1.78
CA ALA A 187 -2.53 -20.33 1.79
C ALA A 187 -1.59 -21.55 1.64
N ALA A 188 -1.85 -22.63 2.39
CA ALA A 188 -1.05 -23.85 2.38
C ALA A 188 -1.09 -24.59 1.04
N SER A 189 -2.17 -24.42 0.27
CA SER A 189 -2.31 -24.99 -1.08
C SER A 189 -1.51 -24.24 -2.16
N PHE A 190 -0.99 -23.05 -1.86
CA PHE A 190 -0.22 -22.25 -2.82
C PHE A 190 1.28 -22.53 -2.73
N GLN A 191 1.92 -22.15 -1.61
CA GLN A 191 3.35 -22.37 -1.32
C GLN A 191 3.58 -22.44 0.19
N GLU A 192 4.81 -22.77 0.62
CA GLU A 192 5.24 -22.77 2.03
C GLU A 192 4.36 -23.63 2.98
N THR A 193 3.78 -24.73 2.48
CA THR A 193 2.79 -25.57 3.18
C THR A 193 3.16 -25.91 4.63
N THR A 194 4.39 -26.38 4.88
CA THR A 194 4.85 -26.73 6.24
C THR A 194 4.79 -25.53 7.18
N LYS A 195 5.30 -24.38 6.74
CA LYS A 195 5.35 -23.16 7.57
C LYS A 195 3.95 -22.61 7.85
N VAL A 196 3.07 -22.62 6.84
CA VAL A 196 1.68 -22.15 6.98
C VAL A 196 0.93 -23.02 7.99
N LEU A 197 1.01 -24.35 7.87
CA LEU A 197 0.32 -25.28 8.77
C LEU A 197 0.88 -25.24 10.19
N THR A 198 2.21 -25.15 10.36
CA THR A 198 2.81 -25.02 11.70
C THR A 198 2.34 -23.75 12.40
N ASN A 199 2.34 -22.60 11.70
CA ASN A 199 1.89 -21.34 12.29
C ASN A 199 0.39 -21.38 12.63
N ALA A 200 -0.43 -21.97 11.76
CA ALA A 200 -1.87 -22.13 12.02
C ALA A 200 -2.14 -23.04 13.24
N ALA A 201 -1.40 -24.14 13.36
CA ALA A 201 -1.52 -25.06 14.49
C ALA A 201 -1.06 -24.42 15.81
N MET A 202 0.08 -23.69 15.81
CA MET A 202 0.56 -22.98 17.00
C MET A 202 -0.42 -21.89 17.46
N ALA A 203 -1.06 -21.19 16.52
CA ALA A 203 -2.02 -20.14 16.82
C ALA A 203 -3.44 -20.67 17.09
N GLY A 204 -3.70 -21.97 16.90
CA GLY A 204 -5.05 -22.54 17.01
C GLY A 204 -6.05 -21.91 16.02
N LYS A 205 -5.60 -21.54 14.81
CA LYS A 205 -6.46 -20.85 13.83
C LYS A 205 -7.60 -21.75 13.35
N LEU A 206 -8.79 -21.15 13.26
CA LEU A 206 -9.97 -21.76 12.63
C LEU A 206 -10.14 -21.18 11.22
N ASP A 207 -10.54 -22.03 10.27
CA ASP A 207 -10.83 -21.64 8.89
C ASP A 207 -12.34 -21.70 8.65
N GLU A 208 -12.93 -20.57 8.27
CA GLU A 208 -14.38 -20.45 8.09
C GLU A 208 -14.86 -20.88 6.69
N LEU A 209 -13.95 -21.29 5.79
CA LEU A 209 -14.27 -21.77 4.44
C LEU A 209 -15.09 -20.75 3.62
N LYS A 210 -14.81 -19.45 3.78
CA LYS A 210 -15.47 -18.37 3.03
C LYS A 210 -14.92 -18.22 1.61
N GLY A 211 -13.75 -18.79 1.33
CA GLY A 211 -13.05 -18.66 0.06
C GLY A 211 -13.43 -19.70 -0.99
N LEU A 212 -13.04 -19.42 -2.23
CA LEU A 212 -13.25 -20.34 -3.36
C LEU A 212 -12.43 -21.63 -3.19
N LYS A 213 -11.14 -21.49 -2.88
CA LYS A 213 -10.19 -22.62 -2.86
C LYS A 213 -10.50 -23.59 -1.73
N GLU A 214 -10.81 -23.08 -0.53
CA GLU A 214 -11.18 -23.95 0.60
C GLU A 214 -12.40 -24.81 0.27
N ASN A 215 -13.45 -24.21 -0.30
CA ASN A 215 -14.66 -24.95 -0.65
C ASN A 215 -14.41 -26.01 -1.71
N VAL A 216 -13.58 -25.73 -2.72
CA VAL A 216 -13.17 -26.73 -3.72
C VAL A 216 -12.42 -27.89 -3.06
N ILE A 217 -11.46 -27.59 -2.17
CA ILE A 217 -10.66 -28.62 -1.47
C ILE A 217 -11.56 -29.51 -0.59
N MET A 218 -12.57 -28.90 0.04
CA MET A 218 -13.52 -29.59 0.91
C MET A 218 -14.68 -30.27 0.15
N GLY A 219 -14.76 -30.12 -1.18
CA GLY A 219 -15.85 -30.66 -2.00
C GLY A 219 -17.21 -30.00 -1.78
N ARG A 220 -17.23 -28.75 -1.29
CA ARG A 220 -18.44 -27.92 -1.11
C ARG A 220 -18.69 -27.05 -2.34
N LEU A 221 -19.91 -26.53 -2.46
CA LEU A 221 -20.22 -25.48 -3.44
C LEU A 221 -19.34 -24.25 -3.18
N ILE A 222 -18.83 -23.65 -4.26
CA ILE A 222 -18.01 -22.46 -4.17
C ILE A 222 -18.87 -21.23 -3.91
N SER A 223 -18.32 -20.26 -3.18
CA SER A 223 -18.97 -18.96 -2.88
C SER A 223 -18.96 -18.00 -4.07
N ALA A 224 -19.27 -18.50 -5.28
CA ALA A 224 -19.40 -17.71 -6.51
C ALA A 224 -20.34 -18.37 -7.52
N GLY A 225 -20.88 -17.57 -8.44
CA GLY A 225 -21.79 -18.05 -9.49
C GLY A 225 -23.05 -18.68 -8.90
N THR A 226 -23.38 -19.90 -9.33
CA THR A 226 -24.57 -20.64 -8.86
C THR A 226 -24.47 -21.13 -7.42
N GLY A 227 -23.30 -21.04 -6.78
CA GLY A 227 -23.12 -21.40 -5.37
C GLY A 227 -23.44 -20.27 -4.39
N ILE A 228 -23.72 -19.06 -4.88
CA ILE A 228 -24.33 -18.00 -4.08
C ILE A 228 -25.84 -18.24 -4.12
N SER A 229 -26.43 -18.75 -3.03
CA SER A 229 -27.89 -18.78 -2.87
C SER A 229 -28.42 -17.38 -2.56
N GLU A 230 -29.64 -17.05 -3.00
CA GLU A 230 -30.27 -15.72 -2.85
C GLU A 230 -30.32 -15.22 -1.39
N ASP A 231 -30.24 -16.11 -0.40
CA ASP A 231 -30.29 -15.80 1.04
C ASP A 231 -29.06 -15.05 1.61
N MET A 232 -27.98 -14.86 0.83
CA MET A 232 -26.82 -14.05 1.25
C MET A 232 -26.82 -12.62 0.66
N ALA A 233 -27.93 -12.20 0.04
CA ALA A 233 -28.08 -10.88 -0.60
C ALA A 233 -28.84 -9.85 0.28
N GLU A 234 -29.26 -10.21 1.49
CA GLU A 234 -29.68 -9.29 2.56
C GLU A 234 -28.53 -9.04 3.54
#